data_AF-A0A524JQH7-F1
#
_entry.id   AF-A0A524JQH7-F1
#
_cell.length_a   1.000
_cell.length_b   1.000
_cell.length_c   1.000
_cell.angle_alpha   90.00
_cell.angle_beta   90.00
_cell.angle_gamma   90.00
#
_symmetry.space_group_name_H-M   'P 1'
#
loop_
_entity.id
_entity.type
_entity.pdbx_description
1 polymer ?
#
loop_
_entity_poly.entity_id
_entity_poly.type
_entity_poly.pdbx_seq_one_letter_code
_entity_poly.pdbx_strand_id
1 'polypeptide(L)'
;MQRIKFVSLCLILGIAFSISLSTFSHSADEVKTVQGNVVCLIPDYESGNVKPVIATGPCDGLPPHQHVLVTPSAVYSLQGLQDGLMKITQSSNRSNVKIAGKVQGSEQTAWVLLVE
;
A
#
# COMPACT_ATOMS: atom_id res chain seq x y z
N MET A 1 25.86 -55.02 5.24
CA MET A 1 26.24 -53.80 4.49
C MET A 1 25.06 -52.98 3.93
N GLN A 2 23.85 -53.54 3.76
CA GLN A 2 22.69 -52.80 3.22
C GLN A 2 22.13 -51.69 4.13
N ARG A 3 22.12 -51.89 5.46
CA ARG A 3 21.53 -50.93 6.42
C ARG A 3 22.28 -49.59 6.52
N ILE A 4 23.60 -49.59 6.30
CA ILE A 4 24.44 -48.38 6.34
C ILE A 4 24.17 -47.48 5.12
N LYS A 5 23.87 -48.08 3.96
CA LYS A 5 23.54 -47.34 2.73
C LYS A 5 22.22 -46.58 2.85
N PHE A 6 21.23 -47.13 3.56
CA PHE A 6 19.94 -46.46 3.78
C PHE A 6 20.03 -45.27 4.75
N VAL A 7 20.81 -45.40 5.83
CA VAL A 7 20.99 -44.30 6.80
C VAL A 7 21.73 -43.13 6.16
N SER A 8 22.74 -43.41 5.34
CA SER A 8 23.51 -42.38 4.65
C SER A 8 22.67 -41.65 3.58
N LEU A 9 21.75 -42.35 2.91
CA LEU A 9 20.85 -41.75 1.92
C LEU A 9 19.84 -40.80 2.58
N CYS A 10 19.29 -41.17 3.74
CA CYS A 10 18.35 -40.32 4.49
C CYS A 10 19.03 -39.04 5.03
N LEU A 11 20.29 -39.13 5.45
CA LEU A 11 21.04 -37.98 5.96
C LEU A 11 21.28 -36.92 4.86
N ILE A 12 21.59 -37.37 3.64
CA ILE A 12 21.83 -36.50 2.49
C ILE A 12 20.53 -35.83 2.03
N LEU A 13 19.40 -36.57 1.98
CA LEU A 13 18.10 -36.00 1.66
C LEU A 13 17.62 -34.99 2.71
N GLY A 14 17.86 -35.24 3.99
CA GLY A 14 17.50 -34.30 5.08
C GLY A 14 18.27 -32.99 5.01
N ILE A 15 19.56 -33.02 4.67
CA ILE A 15 20.41 -31.83 4.51
C ILE A 15 20.00 -31.04 3.25
N ALA A 16 19.70 -31.73 2.13
CA ALA A 16 19.22 -31.06 0.92
C ALA A 16 17.86 -30.36 1.12
N PHE A 17 16.98 -30.94 1.94
CA PHE A 17 15.68 -30.36 2.28
C PHE A 17 15.79 -29.16 3.24
N SER A 18 16.79 -29.13 4.12
CA SER A 18 17.00 -28.00 5.04
C SER A 18 17.72 -26.81 4.40
N ILE A 19 18.51 -27.02 3.33
CA ILE A 19 19.14 -25.93 2.56
C ILE A 19 18.11 -25.21 1.66
N SER A 20 17.04 -25.87 1.25
CA SER A 20 16.01 -25.27 0.38
C SER A 20 14.95 -24.44 1.14
N LEU A 21 14.92 -24.49 2.47
CA LEU A 21 13.97 -23.74 3.29
C LEU A 21 14.49 -22.35 3.71
N SER A 22 15.77 -22.02 3.51
CA SER A 22 16.34 -20.73 3.92
C SER A 22 16.19 -19.61 2.90
N THR A 23 15.59 -19.86 1.73
CA THR A 23 15.20 -18.83 0.76
C THR A 23 13.79 -18.29 1.04
N PHE A 24 13.40 -18.14 2.32
CA PHE A 24 12.29 -17.28 2.68
C PHE A 24 12.66 -15.86 2.25
N SER A 25 12.09 -15.47 1.11
CA SER A 25 12.32 -14.18 0.48
C SER A 25 11.95 -13.09 1.47
N HIS A 26 12.94 -12.29 1.87
CA HIS A 26 12.69 -11.00 2.48
C HIS A 26 12.05 -10.16 1.39
N SER A 27 10.72 -10.03 1.37
CA SER A 27 10.05 -9.03 0.55
C SER A 27 10.49 -7.68 1.09
N ALA A 28 11.59 -7.16 0.53
CA ALA A 28 11.98 -5.78 0.73
C ALA A 28 10.76 -4.93 0.41
N ASP A 29 10.44 -4.04 1.34
CA ASP A 29 9.26 -3.21 1.27
C ASP A 29 9.42 -2.20 0.14
N GLU A 30 9.04 -2.60 -1.07
CA GLU A 30 9.38 -1.85 -2.27
C GLU A 30 8.55 -0.56 -2.32
N VAL A 31 9.22 0.56 -2.09
CA VAL A 31 8.65 1.90 -2.31
C VAL A 31 8.42 2.09 -3.80
N LYS A 32 7.19 2.43 -4.17
CA LYS A 32 6.78 2.70 -5.55
C LYS A 32 6.36 4.14 -5.70
N THR A 33 6.60 4.71 -6.89
CA THR A 33 6.05 6.02 -7.26
C THR A 33 4.79 5.82 -8.09
N VAL A 34 3.66 6.29 -7.58
CA VAL A 34 2.36 6.24 -8.27
C VAL A 34 1.98 7.63 -8.77
N GLN A 35 1.50 7.72 -10.01
CA GLN A 35 1.11 8.97 -10.64
C GLN A 35 -0.41 9.06 -10.80
N GLY A 36 -1.02 10.17 -10.38
CA GLY A 36 -2.47 10.34 -10.45
C GLY A 36 -2.95 11.71 -9.98
N ASN A 37 -4.26 11.80 -9.71
CA ASN A 37 -4.90 13.01 -9.21
C ASN A 37 -5.32 12.82 -7.75
N VAL A 38 -4.98 13.78 -6.88
CA VAL A 38 -5.37 13.75 -5.48
C VAL A 38 -6.73 14.40 -5.31
N VAL A 39 -7.61 13.71 -4.60
CA VAL A 39 -8.94 14.17 -4.22
C VAL A 39 -9.09 14.02 -2.70
N CYS A 40 -9.77 14.97 -2.05
CA CYS A 40 -10.25 14.78 -0.68
C CYS A 40 -11.73 14.40 -0.72
N LEU A 41 -12.06 13.31 -0.03
CA LEU A 41 -13.43 12.88 0.23
C LEU A 41 -13.85 13.46 1.57
N ILE A 42 -14.84 14.36 1.54
CA ILE A 42 -15.37 15.01 2.74
C ILE A 42 -16.76 14.42 3.00
N PRO A 43 -17.06 13.98 4.23
CA PRO A 43 -18.39 13.51 4.58
C PRO A 43 -19.37 14.69 4.63
N ASP A 44 -20.40 14.64 3.79
CA ASP A 44 -21.61 15.44 3.94
C ASP A 44 -22.63 14.63 4.75
N TYR A 45 -23.01 15.15 5.91
CA TYR A 45 -23.90 14.46 6.87
C TYR A 45 -25.38 14.82 6.70
N GLU A 46 -25.76 15.56 5.65
CA GLU A 46 -27.16 15.86 5.42
C GLU A 46 -27.98 14.58 5.19
N SER A 47 -28.98 14.36 6.06
CA SER A 47 -30.01 13.31 5.94
C SER A 47 -29.58 11.87 6.25
N GLY A 48 -28.56 11.68 7.12
CA GLY A 48 -28.18 10.33 7.60
C GLY A 48 -27.49 9.45 6.55
N ASN A 49 -27.11 10.02 5.40
CA ASN A 49 -26.29 9.38 4.38
C ASN A 49 -25.04 10.22 4.18
N VAL A 50 -23.86 9.59 4.23
CA VAL A 50 -22.59 10.27 3.96
C VAL A 50 -22.43 10.42 2.45
N LYS A 51 -22.64 11.63 1.91
CA LYS A 51 -22.28 11.92 0.51
C LYS A 51 -20.83 12.43 0.47
N PRO A 52 -19.94 11.82 -0.32
CA PRO A 52 -18.59 12.36 -0.46
C PRO A 52 -18.62 13.63 -1.31
N VAL A 53 -18.23 14.77 -0.73
CA VAL A 53 -17.87 15.94 -1.52
C VAL A 53 -16.44 15.74 -2.03
N ILE A 54 -16.28 15.80 -3.34
CA ILE A 54 -14.98 15.69 -4.03
C ILE A 54 -14.36 17.08 -4.06
N ALA A 55 -13.38 17.33 -3.17
CA ALA A 55 -12.56 18.52 -3.25
C ALA A 55 -11.31 18.24 -4.10
N THR A 56 -11.12 19.03 -5.16
CA THR A 56 -9.95 18.98 -6.05
C THR A 56 -8.90 20.05 -5.72
N GLY A 57 -9.06 20.76 -4.59
CA GLY A 57 -8.12 21.75 -4.06
C GLY A 57 -7.58 21.36 -2.67
N PRO A 58 -6.83 22.25 -2.00
CA PRO A 58 -6.47 22.12 -0.58
C PRO A 58 -7.68 21.79 0.29
N CYS A 59 -7.51 20.91 1.28
CA CYS A 59 -8.61 20.46 2.15
C CYS A 59 -8.27 20.54 3.64
N ASP A 60 -7.20 21.24 3.99
CA ASP A 60 -6.77 21.55 5.36
C ASP A 60 -7.86 22.25 6.20
N GLY A 61 -8.72 23.04 5.56
CA GLY A 61 -9.86 23.70 6.21
C GLY A 61 -11.13 22.85 6.37
N LEU A 62 -11.13 21.57 5.93
CA LEU A 62 -12.35 20.74 5.83
C LEU A 62 -12.24 19.39 6.59
N PRO A 63 -11.89 19.36 7.89
CA PRO A 63 -11.88 18.12 8.66
C PRO A 63 -13.29 17.65 9.07
N PRO A 64 -13.54 16.34 9.22
CA PRO A 64 -12.67 15.22 8.84
C PRO A 64 -12.75 14.95 7.32
N HIS A 65 -11.64 14.53 6.69
CA HIS A 65 -11.62 14.13 5.28
C HIS A 65 -10.64 12.97 5.04
N GLN A 66 -10.87 12.20 3.98
CA GLN A 66 -9.96 11.16 3.52
C GLN A 66 -9.27 11.59 2.22
N HIS A 67 -7.96 11.39 2.13
CA HIS A 67 -7.21 11.61 0.90
C HIS A 67 -7.22 10.35 0.03
N VAL A 68 -7.46 10.52 -1.27
CA VAL A 68 -7.34 9.45 -2.26
C VAL A 68 -6.53 9.91 -3.46
N LEU A 69 -5.77 8.99 -4.07
CA LEU A 69 -5.09 9.19 -5.34
C LEU A 69 -5.81 8.38 -6.41
N VAL A 70 -6.41 9.06 -7.38
CA VAL A 70 -7.12 8.47 -8.50
C VAL A 70 -6.18 8.36 -9.69
N THR A 71 -6.02 7.15 -10.21
CA THR A 71 -5.25 6.83 -11.41
C THR A 71 -6.19 6.27 -12.49
N PRO A 72 -5.73 6.10 -13.74
CA PRO A 72 -6.57 5.48 -14.78
C PRO A 72 -7.01 4.04 -14.45
N SER A 73 -6.26 3.31 -13.64
CA SER A 73 -6.49 1.88 -13.37
C SER A 73 -6.97 1.58 -11.94
N ALA A 74 -6.75 2.48 -10.98
CA ALA A 74 -6.99 2.22 -9.57
C ALA A 74 -7.21 3.51 -8.77
N VAL A 75 -7.88 3.37 -7.63
CA VAL A 75 -8.00 4.40 -6.59
C VAL A 75 -7.25 3.92 -5.36
N TYR A 76 -6.31 4.74 -4.88
CA TYR A 76 -5.51 4.45 -3.68
C TYR A 76 -6.01 5.31 -2.52
N SER A 77 -6.34 4.68 -1.39
CA SER A 77 -6.44 5.41 -0.11
C SER A 77 -5.04 5.84 0.31
N LEU A 78 -4.86 7.15 0.51
CA LEU A 78 -3.60 7.69 1.03
C LEU A 78 -3.64 7.60 2.55
N GLN A 79 -2.66 6.90 3.12
CA GLN A 79 -2.49 6.71 4.55
C GLN A 79 -1.01 6.93 4.88
N GLY A 80 -0.65 7.22 6.13
CA GLY A 80 0.74 7.49 6.42
C GLY A 80 0.99 8.33 7.65
N LEU A 81 2.23 8.77 7.79
CA LEU A 81 2.65 9.70 8.84
C LEU A 81 1.98 11.06 8.62
N GLN A 82 1.76 11.78 9.73
CA GLN A 82 1.09 13.07 9.72
C GLN A 82 1.80 14.07 8.81
N ASP A 83 3.12 14.11 8.79
CA ASP A 83 3.92 15.05 8.00
C ASP A 83 3.78 14.80 6.48
N GLY A 84 3.86 13.53 6.05
CA GLY A 84 3.65 13.14 4.65
C GLY A 84 2.24 13.47 4.17
N LEU A 85 1.22 13.15 4.99
CA LEU A 85 -0.16 13.50 4.68
C LEU A 85 -0.40 15.01 4.69
N MET A 86 0.23 15.77 5.58
CA MET A 86 0.02 17.22 5.67
C MET A 86 0.48 17.97 4.43
N LYS A 87 1.58 17.54 3.81
CA LYS A 87 2.03 18.06 2.51
C LYS A 87 0.96 17.86 1.44
N ILE A 88 0.28 16.71 1.46
CA ILE A 88 -0.80 16.40 0.52
C ILE A 88 -2.03 17.25 0.83
N THR A 89 -2.41 17.38 2.12
CA THR A 89 -3.54 18.19 2.59
C THR A 89 -3.43 19.64 2.17
N GLN A 90 -2.25 20.24 2.26
CA GLN A 90 -2.00 21.67 2.00
C GLN A 90 -1.67 21.97 0.52
N SER A 91 -1.31 20.95 -0.27
CA SER A 91 -0.91 21.16 -1.66
C SER A 91 -2.08 21.68 -2.51
N SER A 92 -1.84 22.74 -3.26
CA SER A 92 -2.72 23.20 -4.34
C SER A 92 -2.49 22.42 -5.65
N ASN A 93 -1.32 21.77 -5.79
CA ASN A 93 -1.05 20.90 -6.91
C ASN A 93 -1.67 19.52 -6.67
N ARG A 94 -2.75 19.23 -7.39
CA ARG A 94 -3.60 18.05 -7.19
C ARG A 94 -3.71 17.17 -8.43
N SER A 95 -3.23 17.64 -9.58
CA SER A 95 -3.35 16.93 -10.85
C SER A 95 -2.01 16.36 -11.28
N ASN A 96 -2.03 15.12 -11.79
CA ASN A 96 -0.87 14.43 -12.34
C ASN A 96 0.35 14.40 -11.39
N VAL A 97 0.08 14.32 -10.09
CA VAL A 97 1.11 14.30 -9.04
C VAL A 97 1.75 12.93 -8.96
N LYS A 98 3.02 12.88 -8.56
CA LYS A 98 3.77 11.66 -8.31
C LYS A 98 4.00 11.51 -6.82
N ILE A 99 3.50 10.42 -6.24
CA ILE A 99 3.61 10.14 -4.81
C ILE A 99 4.40 8.85 -4.64
N ALA A 100 5.50 8.95 -3.91
CA ALA A 100 6.28 7.79 -3.49
C ALA A 100 5.70 7.21 -2.20
N GLY A 101 5.59 5.89 -2.13
CA GLY A 101 5.09 5.21 -0.94
C GLY A 101 5.04 3.70 -1.12
N LYS A 102 4.68 3.00 -0.04
CA LYS A 102 4.45 1.56 -0.08
C LYS A 102 3.04 1.28 -0.56
N VAL A 103 2.91 0.51 -1.63
CA VAL A 103 1.61 0.05 -2.14
C VAL A 103 1.20 -1.23 -1.41
N GLN A 104 0.00 -1.23 -0.85
CA GLN A 104 -0.63 -2.40 -0.23
C GLN A 104 -2.03 -2.63 -0.81
N GLY A 105 -2.56 -3.83 -0.57
CA GLY A 105 -3.90 -4.23 -0.99
C GLY A 105 -3.96 -4.88 -2.36
N SER A 106 -5.16 -4.96 -2.91
CA SER A 106 -5.49 -5.60 -4.18
C SER A 106 -6.88 -5.14 -4.66
N GLU A 107 -7.28 -5.56 -5.86
CA GLU A 107 -8.65 -5.36 -6.36
C GLU A 107 -9.74 -5.89 -5.41
N GLN A 108 -9.44 -6.93 -4.60
CA GLN A 108 -10.39 -7.49 -3.64
C GLN A 108 -10.38 -6.80 -2.27
N THR A 109 -9.32 -6.05 -1.95
CA THR A 109 -9.10 -5.47 -0.60
C THR A 109 -8.99 -3.95 -0.60
N ALA A 110 -9.12 -3.33 -1.78
CA ALA A 110 -8.81 -1.94 -2.08
C ALA A 110 -7.33 -1.60 -1.95
N TRP A 111 -6.87 -0.65 -2.77
CA TRP A 111 -5.48 -0.23 -2.79
C TRP A 111 -5.21 0.84 -1.73
N VAL A 112 -4.09 0.70 -1.02
CA VAL A 112 -3.57 1.70 -0.07
C VAL A 112 -2.17 2.11 -0.54
N LEU A 113 -1.90 3.41 -0.54
CA LEU A 113 -0.56 3.95 -0.73
C LEU A 113 -0.12 4.61 0.58
N LEU A 114 0.80 3.95 1.28
CA LEU A 114 1.38 4.45 2.52
C LEU A 114 2.46 5.47 2.22
N VAL A 115 2.25 6.71 2.63
CA VAL A 115 3.16 7.84 2.47
C VAL A 115 3.92 8.13 3.76
N GLU A 116 5.20 8.44 3.63
CA GLU A 116 6.09 8.83 4.74
C GLU A 116 6.27 10.35 4.81
#